data_AF-A0A0K8Q9M4-F1
#
_entry.id   AF-A0A0K8Q9M4-F1
#
_cell.length_a   1.000
_cell.length_b   1.000
_cell.length_c   1.000
_cell.angle_alpha   90.00
_cell.angle_beta   90.00
_cell.angle_gamma   90.00
#
_symmetry.space_group_name_H-M   'P 1'
#
loop_
_entity.id
_entity.type
_entity.pdbx_description
1 polymer ?
#
loop_
_entity_poly.entity_id
_entity_poly.type
_entity_poly.pdbx_seq_one_letter_code
_entity_poly.pdbx_strand_id
1 'polypeptide(L)'
;MRNLIHPTAPGGDAAALVQRYALAGHEYLDIHGEGDALALTPAQEIPGLRSLIRESWQRSAQLHANPDLPEAPLAMDSVELEEYRRQHPLAAVMPVIHKLLVLPSHESGLLVAVGDAVGRLLWVEGDPVMQRRAEGMMFVPGADWSEATVGTSAPGTALALGRSIQISGAEHYKRSVHPWSCTAVPFHDPDSGALLGVVDITGTESAVAPHTLSLVEATVAAAQAQL
;
A
#
# COMPACT_ATOMS: atom_id res chain seq x y z
N MET A 1 -5.81 -17.53 43.09
CA MET A 1 -5.73 -18.36 41.86
C MET A 1 -5.51 -17.42 40.68
N ARG A 2 -4.33 -17.45 40.06
CA ARG A 2 -4.01 -16.64 38.87
C ARG A 2 -4.45 -17.42 37.63
N ASN A 3 -5.46 -16.95 36.92
CA ASN A 3 -5.80 -17.48 35.59
C ASN A 3 -4.77 -16.98 34.57
N LEU A 4 -3.81 -17.86 34.28
CA LEU A 4 -2.90 -17.77 33.13
C LEU A 4 -3.54 -18.53 31.97
N ILE A 5 -4.35 -17.85 31.16
CA ILE A 5 -4.68 -18.32 29.80
C ILE A 5 -4.75 -17.09 28.89
N HIS A 6 -3.58 -16.56 28.52
CA HIS A 6 -3.42 -15.95 27.21
C HIS A 6 -2.53 -16.90 26.41
N PRO A 7 -3.07 -17.65 25.44
CA PRO A 7 -2.21 -18.26 24.45
C PRO A 7 -1.61 -17.11 23.64
N THR A 8 -0.28 -17.08 23.52
CA THR A 8 0.40 -16.28 22.51
C THR A 8 -0.19 -16.65 21.15
N ALA A 9 -0.72 -15.65 20.43
CA ALA A 9 -1.38 -15.88 19.15
C ALA A 9 -0.40 -16.55 18.16
N PRO A 10 -0.79 -17.65 17.49
CA PRO A 10 0.08 -18.41 16.59
C PRO A 10 0.54 -17.63 15.34
N GLY A 11 0.01 -16.43 15.09
CA GLY A 11 0.37 -15.58 13.95
C GLY A 11 1.70 -14.82 14.09
N GLY A 12 2.21 -14.64 15.31
CA GLY A 12 3.39 -13.79 15.56
C GLY A 12 4.69 -14.31 14.92
N ASP A 13 4.88 -15.64 14.85
CA ASP A 13 6.10 -16.24 14.30
C ASP A 13 6.15 -16.13 12.76
N ALA A 14 4.99 -16.27 12.11
CA ALA A 14 4.88 -16.12 10.65
C ALA A 14 5.14 -14.66 10.22
N ALA A 15 4.52 -13.69 10.91
CA ALA A 15 4.74 -12.27 10.65
C ALA A 15 6.21 -11.87 10.87
N ALA A 16 6.82 -12.34 11.97
CA ALA A 16 8.24 -12.12 12.24
C ALA A 16 9.15 -12.74 11.17
N LEU A 17 8.78 -13.92 10.64
CA LEU A 17 9.53 -14.57 9.57
C LEU A 17 9.46 -13.77 8.26
N VAL A 18 8.29 -13.25 7.89
CA VAL A 18 8.13 -12.36 6.73
C VAL A 18 9.06 -11.14 6.85
N GLN A 19 9.07 -10.48 8.02
CA GLN A 19 9.94 -9.32 8.25
C GLN A 19 11.43 -9.68 8.17
N ARG A 20 11.84 -10.85 8.71
CA ARG A 20 13.23 -11.32 8.59
C ARG A 20 13.66 -11.51 7.14
N TYR A 21 12.83 -12.15 6.31
CA TYR A 21 13.16 -12.35 4.90
C TYR A 21 13.22 -11.05 4.11
N ALA A 22 12.31 -10.11 4.39
CA ALA A 22 12.32 -8.82 3.72
C ALA A 22 13.53 -7.97 4.14
N LEU A 23 13.91 -7.94 5.42
CA LEU A 23 15.12 -7.26 5.89
C LEU A 23 16.40 -7.87 5.29
N ALA A 24 16.51 -9.20 5.23
CA ALA A 24 17.63 -9.87 4.56
C ALA A 24 17.68 -9.53 3.05
N GLY A 25 16.52 -9.30 2.43
CA GLY A 25 16.44 -8.79 1.07
C GLY A 25 17.02 -7.38 0.92
N HIS A 26 16.75 -6.49 1.87
CA HIS A 26 17.33 -5.13 1.88
C HIS A 26 18.84 -5.15 2.08
N GLU A 27 19.35 -6.00 2.98
CA GLU A 27 20.80 -6.21 3.15
C GLU A 27 21.45 -6.71 1.85
N TYR A 28 20.73 -7.56 1.11
CA TYR A 28 21.19 -8.01 -0.20
C TYR A 28 21.28 -6.87 -1.22
N LEU A 29 20.28 -5.98 -1.27
CA LEU A 29 20.29 -4.78 -2.11
C LEU A 29 21.48 -3.86 -1.78
N ASP A 30 21.81 -3.69 -0.50
CA ASP A 30 22.93 -2.83 -0.08
C ASP A 30 24.29 -3.36 -0.56
N ILE A 31 24.48 -4.69 -0.48
CA ILE A 31 25.75 -5.33 -0.87
C ILE A 31 25.93 -5.33 -2.40
N HIS A 32 24.84 -5.42 -3.16
CA HIS A 32 24.88 -5.66 -4.61
C HIS A 32 24.37 -4.48 -5.46
N GLY A 33 23.89 -3.41 -4.81
CA GLY A 33 23.24 -2.26 -5.46
C GLY A 33 24.15 -1.06 -5.74
N GLU A 34 25.43 -1.10 -5.39
CA GLU A 34 26.39 -0.03 -5.77
C GLU A 34 26.91 -0.23 -7.20
N GLY A 35 26.29 0.47 -8.14
CA GLY A 35 26.63 0.52 -9.56
C GLY A 35 25.40 0.81 -10.42
N ASP A 36 25.56 1.00 -11.73
CA ASP A 36 24.49 1.21 -12.75
C ASP A 36 23.51 0.00 -12.87
N ALA A 37 23.45 -0.84 -11.83
CA ALA A 37 22.89 -2.18 -11.77
C ALA A 37 22.09 -2.39 -10.47
N LEU A 38 21.24 -1.43 -10.08
CA LEU A 38 20.17 -1.66 -9.08
C LEU A 38 19.23 -2.82 -9.50
N ALA A 39 19.32 -3.28 -10.74
CA ALA A 39 18.59 -4.44 -11.23
C ALA A 39 18.99 -5.71 -10.46
N LEU A 40 18.20 -6.05 -9.44
CA LEU A 40 17.98 -7.44 -9.06
C LEU A 40 17.76 -8.22 -10.36
N THR A 41 18.72 -9.06 -10.75
CA THR A 41 18.56 -9.82 -11.98
C THR A 41 17.41 -10.81 -11.78
N PRO A 42 16.64 -11.17 -12.83
CA PRO A 42 15.54 -12.13 -12.72
C PRO A 42 15.92 -13.48 -12.10
N ALA A 43 17.22 -13.81 -12.08
CA ALA A 43 17.77 -15.06 -11.56
C ALA A 43 18.16 -15.02 -10.07
N GLN A 44 18.10 -13.87 -9.38
CA GLN A 44 18.49 -13.78 -7.97
C GLN A 44 17.31 -14.08 -7.04
N GLU A 45 17.28 -15.31 -6.52
CA GLU A 45 16.35 -15.70 -5.46
C GLU A 45 16.85 -15.20 -4.10
N ILE A 46 16.06 -14.33 -3.45
CA ILE A 46 16.19 -14.05 -2.01
C ILE A 46 15.39 -15.14 -1.28
N PRO A 47 16.03 -16.09 -0.58
CA PRO A 47 15.33 -17.21 0.04
C PRO A 47 14.28 -16.73 1.04
N GLY A 48 13.06 -17.29 0.95
CA GLY A 48 11.96 -16.96 1.86
C GLY A 48 11.21 -15.65 1.56
N LEU A 49 11.74 -14.77 0.70
CA LEU A 49 11.02 -13.60 0.23
C LEU A 49 9.90 -14.03 -0.75
N ARG A 50 8.68 -13.54 -0.52
CA ARG A 50 7.54 -13.77 -1.41
C ARG A 50 7.90 -13.37 -2.85
N SER A 51 7.56 -14.22 -3.82
CA SER A 51 7.85 -13.96 -5.24
C SER A 51 7.28 -12.62 -5.71
N LEU A 52 6.05 -12.31 -5.30
CA LEU A 52 5.40 -11.03 -5.59
C LEU A 52 6.26 -9.83 -5.16
N ILE A 53 6.81 -9.88 -3.94
CA ILE A 53 7.62 -8.79 -3.39
C ILE A 53 8.94 -8.68 -4.15
N ARG A 54 9.62 -9.80 -4.37
CA ARG A 54 10.85 -9.84 -5.18
C ARG A 54 10.64 -9.27 -6.59
N GLU A 55 9.59 -9.71 -7.29
CA GLU A 55 9.26 -9.22 -8.63
C GLU A 55 8.94 -7.72 -8.63
N SER A 56 8.26 -7.23 -7.60
CA SER A 56 8.00 -5.80 -7.44
C SER A 56 9.27 -5.01 -7.14
N TRP A 57 10.18 -5.53 -6.32
CA TRP A 57 11.47 -4.89 -6.07
C TRP A 57 12.33 -4.82 -7.33
N GLN A 58 12.30 -5.87 -8.15
CA GLN A 58 12.94 -5.88 -9.47
C GLN A 58 12.38 -4.78 -10.38
N ARG A 59 11.04 -4.64 -10.47
CA ARG A 59 10.41 -3.57 -11.24
C ARG A 59 10.73 -2.19 -10.69
N SER A 60 10.66 -2.03 -9.36
CA SER A 60 10.99 -0.78 -8.65
C SER A 60 12.40 -0.31 -9.00
N ALA A 61 13.37 -1.23 -8.96
CA ALA A 61 14.75 -0.95 -9.35
C ALA A 61 14.89 -0.59 -10.84
N GLN A 62 14.20 -1.29 -11.74
CA GLN A 62 14.18 -0.97 -13.18
C GLN A 62 13.57 0.39 -13.48
N LEU A 63 12.64 0.85 -12.64
CA LEU A 63 12.01 2.16 -12.71
C LEU A 63 12.84 3.24 -11.98
N HIS A 64 14.02 2.90 -11.47
CA HIS A 64 14.93 3.77 -10.73
C HIS A 64 14.32 4.34 -9.44
N ALA A 65 13.33 3.66 -8.86
CA ALA A 65 12.92 3.92 -7.49
C ALA A 65 14.12 3.71 -6.58
N ASN A 66 14.28 4.57 -5.58
CA ASN A 66 15.42 4.53 -4.68
C ASN A 66 14.94 4.30 -3.24
N PRO A 67 15.47 3.27 -2.55
CA PRO A 67 15.00 2.89 -1.22
C PRO A 67 15.34 3.91 -0.11
N ASP A 68 16.26 4.85 -0.38
CA ASP A 68 16.85 5.80 0.59
C ASP A 68 16.60 7.28 0.27
N LEU A 69 16.16 7.63 -0.95
CA LEU A 69 15.94 9.01 -1.39
C LEU A 69 14.58 9.59 -0.93
N PRO A 70 14.38 10.93 -0.96
CA PRO A 70 13.25 11.62 -0.33
C PRO A 70 11.86 11.15 -0.76
N GLU A 71 10.88 11.50 0.07
CA GLU A 71 9.46 11.10 0.10
C GLU A 71 8.71 11.22 -1.25
N ALA A 72 7.55 10.57 -1.36
CA ALA A 72 6.70 10.60 -2.56
C ALA A 72 6.46 12.06 -3.02
N PRO A 73 6.66 12.39 -4.31
CA PRO A 73 6.46 13.74 -4.82
C PRO A 73 4.97 14.09 -4.79
N LEU A 74 4.69 15.36 -4.53
CA LEU A 74 3.35 15.92 -4.69
C LEU A 74 3.09 16.13 -6.19
N ALA A 75 2.25 15.27 -6.78
CA ALA A 75 1.94 15.28 -8.21
C ALA A 75 0.83 16.28 -8.58
N MET A 76 -0.06 16.59 -7.64
CA MET A 76 -1.11 17.59 -7.79
C MET A 76 -1.15 18.50 -6.58
N ASP A 77 -1.25 19.80 -6.81
CA ASP A 77 -1.55 20.75 -5.73
C ASP A 77 -3.01 20.64 -5.29
N SER A 78 -3.39 21.39 -4.25
CA SER A 78 -4.74 21.31 -3.68
C SER A 78 -5.85 21.80 -4.61
N VAL A 79 -5.56 22.74 -5.51
CA VAL A 79 -6.55 23.29 -6.46
C VAL A 79 -6.75 22.31 -7.60
N GLU A 80 -5.67 21.79 -8.16
CA GLU A 80 -5.71 20.76 -9.20
C GLU A 80 -6.41 19.49 -8.69
N LEU A 81 -6.06 19.04 -7.49
CA LEU A 81 -6.64 17.85 -6.88
C LEU A 81 -8.16 17.97 -6.69
N GLU A 82 -8.64 19.12 -6.23
CA GLU A 82 -10.08 19.33 -6.01
C GLU A 82 -10.87 19.30 -7.33
N GLU A 83 -10.33 19.91 -8.38
CA GLU A 83 -10.95 19.84 -9.72
C GLU A 83 -10.91 18.41 -10.27
N TYR A 84 -9.77 17.73 -10.13
CA TYR A 84 -9.61 16.35 -10.57
C TYR A 84 -10.60 15.41 -9.87
N ARG A 85 -10.76 15.53 -8.55
CA ARG A 85 -11.74 14.75 -7.77
C ARG A 85 -13.16 14.94 -8.30
N ARG A 86 -13.57 16.18 -8.63
CA ARG A 86 -14.94 16.46 -9.12
C ARG A 86 -15.27 15.74 -10.41
N GLN A 87 -14.27 15.50 -11.25
CA GLN A 87 -14.42 14.87 -12.56
C GLN A 87 -14.16 13.35 -12.51
N HIS A 88 -13.51 12.86 -11.44
CA HIS A 88 -13.10 11.46 -11.36
C HIS A 88 -14.29 10.52 -11.04
N PRO A 89 -14.44 9.38 -11.74
CA PRO A 89 -15.55 8.44 -11.51
C PRO A 89 -15.66 7.97 -10.05
N LEU A 90 -14.53 7.79 -9.37
CA LEU A 90 -14.51 7.35 -7.98
C LEU A 90 -15.20 8.32 -7.00
N ALA A 91 -15.36 9.60 -7.36
CA ALA A 91 -16.09 10.54 -6.51
C ALA A 91 -17.55 10.15 -6.29
N ALA A 92 -18.19 9.49 -7.26
CA ALA A 92 -19.56 9.00 -7.16
C ALA A 92 -19.72 7.92 -6.08
N VAL A 93 -18.67 7.12 -5.85
CA VAL A 93 -18.69 5.97 -4.92
C VAL A 93 -17.99 6.24 -3.60
N MET A 94 -17.33 7.40 -3.45
CA MET A 94 -16.75 7.83 -2.17
C MET A 94 -17.72 7.75 -0.99
N PRO A 95 -19.04 8.04 -1.10
CA PRO A 95 -19.97 7.85 0.02
C PRO A 95 -20.02 6.41 0.56
N VAL A 96 -19.86 5.40 -0.31
CA VAL A 96 -19.82 3.99 0.08
C VAL A 96 -18.53 3.67 0.81
N ILE A 97 -17.40 4.07 0.24
CA ILE A 97 -16.07 3.88 0.83
C ILE A 97 -16.01 4.59 2.19
N HIS A 98 -16.53 5.82 2.26
CA HIS A 98 -16.58 6.60 3.48
C HIS A 98 -17.38 5.89 4.58
N LYS A 99 -18.56 5.35 4.24
CA LYS A 99 -19.40 4.62 5.18
C LYS A 99 -18.77 3.30 5.66
N LEU A 100 -18.17 2.53 4.76
CA LEU A 100 -17.73 1.15 5.04
C LEU A 100 -16.30 1.06 5.55
N LEU A 101 -15.43 2.03 5.22
CA LEU A 101 -14.02 2.02 5.59
C LEU A 101 -13.60 3.27 6.37
N VAL A 102 -13.91 4.48 5.90
CA VAL A 102 -13.38 5.72 6.54
C VAL A 102 -13.96 5.90 7.94
N LEU A 103 -15.29 5.84 8.09
CA LEU A 103 -15.95 6.04 9.37
C LEU A 103 -15.47 5.03 10.43
N PRO A 104 -15.42 3.70 10.16
CA PRO A 104 -14.83 2.74 11.09
C PRO A 104 -13.35 2.96 11.39
N SER A 105 -12.61 3.60 10.48
CA SER A 105 -11.16 3.75 10.62
C SER A 105 -10.74 4.80 11.65
N HIS A 106 -11.59 5.80 11.96
CA HIS A 106 -11.26 6.95 12.81
C HIS A 106 -10.76 6.61 14.23
N GLU A 107 -11.10 5.43 14.77
CA GLU A 107 -10.69 4.99 16.11
C GLU A 107 -9.94 3.65 16.10
N SER A 108 -9.49 3.20 14.93
CA SER A 108 -8.86 1.89 14.75
C SER A 108 -7.36 1.95 14.46
N GLY A 109 -6.78 3.16 14.41
CA GLY A 109 -5.39 3.36 14.00
C GLY A 109 -5.13 3.03 12.53
N LEU A 110 -6.15 3.17 11.68
CA LEU A 110 -6.10 2.90 10.24
C LEU A 110 -6.38 4.17 9.43
N LEU A 111 -5.79 4.20 8.25
CA LEU A 111 -6.08 5.16 7.19
C LEU A 111 -6.68 4.43 6.01
N VAL A 112 -7.59 5.10 5.32
CA VAL A 112 -8.13 4.73 4.03
C VAL A 112 -7.58 5.72 3.02
N ALA A 113 -6.85 5.21 2.05
CA ALA A 113 -6.48 5.96 0.86
C ALA A 113 -7.27 5.46 -0.35
N VAL A 114 -7.64 6.40 -1.21
CA VAL A 114 -8.22 6.09 -2.52
C VAL A 114 -7.37 6.80 -3.54
N GLY A 115 -6.75 6.03 -4.44
CA GLY A 115 -5.88 6.54 -5.51
C GLY A 115 -6.49 6.33 -6.88
N ASP A 116 -6.00 7.09 -7.86
CA ASP A 116 -6.37 6.91 -9.27
C ASP A 116 -5.59 5.77 -9.94
N ALA A 117 -5.90 5.51 -11.21
CA ALA A 117 -5.32 4.41 -11.99
C ALA A 117 -3.79 4.52 -12.20
N VAL A 118 -3.20 5.70 -11.98
CA VAL A 118 -1.75 5.92 -12.12
C VAL A 118 -1.03 6.00 -10.77
N GLY A 119 -1.74 5.81 -9.65
CA GLY A 119 -1.17 5.73 -8.31
C GLY A 119 -1.10 7.05 -7.55
N ARG A 120 -1.78 8.11 -8.03
CA ARG A 120 -1.88 9.37 -7.29
C ARG A 120 -2.98 9.26 -6.24
N LEU A 121 -2.65 9.59 -4.99
CA LEU A 121 -3.61 9.52 -3.89
C LEU A 121 -4.63 10.64 -4.02
N LEU A 122 -5.89 10.29 -4.25
CA LEU A 122 -6.98 11.25 -4.37
C LEU A 122 -7.59 11.58 -3.01
N TRP A 123 -7.80 10.61 -2.13
CA TRP A 123 -8.27 10.82 -0.76
C TRP A 123 -7.37 10.06 0.21
N VAL A 124 -7.16 10.62 1.41
CA VAL A 124 -6.46 9.97 2.52
C VAL A 124 -7.18 10.41 3.80
N GLU A 125 -7.92 9.51 4.41
CA GLU A 125 -8.83 9.80 5.53
C GLU A 125 -8.79 8.67 6.57
N GLY A 126 -9.12 8.94 7.83
CA GLY A 126 -9.16 7.91 8.89
C GLY A 126 -8.74 8.44 10.25
N ASP A 127 -7.99 7.63 11.00
CA ASP A 127 -7.49 8.01 12.32
C ASP A 127 -6.60 9.28 12.26
N PRO A 128 -6.96 10.38 12.95
CA PRO A 128 -6.21 11.65 12.86
C PRO A 128 -4.77 11.58 13.40
N VAL A 129 -4.48 10.68 14.34
CA VAL A 129 -3.12 10.47 14.84
C VAL A 129 -2.30 9.75 13.77
N MET A 130 -2.90 8.73 13.15
CA MET A 130 -2.22 8.00 12.08
C MET A 130 -2.02 8.86 10.84
N GLN A 131 -2.97 9.75 10.52
CA GLN A 131 -2.88 10.67 9.38
C GLN A 131 -1.67 11.60 9.52
N ARG A 132 -1.51 12.24 10.69
CA ARG A 132 -0.33 13.07 11.00
C ARG A 132 0.98 12.30 10.94
N ARG A 133 0.97 11.02 11.32
CA ARG A 133 2.16 10.17 11.21
C ARG A 133 2.49 9.85 9.75
N ALA A 134 1.48 9.65 8.92
CA ALA A 134 1.59 9.30 7.50
C ALA A 134 2.05 10.48 6.63
N GLU A 135 1.79 11.72 7.07
CA GLU A 135 2.36 12.93 6.46
C GLU A 135 3.89 12.89 6.43
N GLY A 136 4.54 12.31 7.45
CA GLY A 136 6.01 12.14 7.51
C GLY A 136 6.58 11.10 6.53
N MET A 137 5.75 10.52 5.66
CA MET A 137 6.21 9.73 4.51
C MET A 137 5.61 10.24 3.18
N MET A 138 5.04 11.45 3.15
CA MET A 138 4.22 11.99 2.05
C MET A 138 3.06 11.09 1.61
N PHE A 139 2.45 10.35 2.54
CA PHE A 139 1.20 9.65 2.26
C PHE A 139 0.03 10.62 2.44
N VAL A 140 -0.06 11.58 1.51
CA VAL A 140 -0.98 12.71 1.54
C VAL A 140 -1.75 12.79 0.22
N PRO A 141 -2.95 13.40 0.20
CA PRO A 141 -3.67 13.62 -1.04
C PRO A 141 -2.84 14.46 -2.03
N GLY A 142 -2.84 14.05 -3.29
CA GLY A 142 -2.04 14.62 -4.37
C GLY A 142 -0.67 13.97 -4.55
N ALA A 143 -0.19 13.15 -3.61
CA ALA A 143 1.10 12.49 -3.74
C ALA A 143 1.06 11.29 -4.71
N ASP A 144 2.15 11.06 -5.43
CA ASP A 144 2.33 9.91 -6.31
C ASP A 144 2.92 8.72 -5.55
N TRP A 145 2.08 7.71 -5.33
CA TRP A 145 2.40 6.45 -4.66
C TRP A 145 2.49 5.25 -5.62
N SER A 146 2.67 5.52 -6.92
CA SER A 146 2.93 4.50 -7.92
C SER A 146 4.21 3.70 -7.61
N GLU A 147 4.27 2.48 -8.15
CA GLU A 147 5.44 1.62 -8.02
C GLU A 147 6.68 2.23 -8.70
N ALA A 148 6.48 3.06 -9.74
CA ALA A 148 7.57 3.76 -10.41
C ALA A 148 8.24 4.81 -9.52
N THR A 149 7.47 5.42 -8.62
CA THR A 149 7.92 6.58 -7.85
C THR A 149 8.37 6.18 -6.44
N VAL A 150 7.58 5.38 -5.74
CA VAL A 150 7.89 4.96 -4.35
C VAL A 150 8.59 3.61 -4.29
N GLY A 151 8.62 2.87 -5.40
CA GLY A 151 8.92 1.44 -5.41
C GLY A 151 7.74 0.64 -4.87
N THR A 152 7.99 -0.58 -4.43
CA THR A 152 6.98 -1.47 -3.84
C THR A 152 6.22 -0.80 -2.71
N SER A 153 5.02 -0.34 -3.05
CA SER A 153 3.98 0.20 -2.20
C SER A 153 2.69 -0.58 -2.46
N ALA A 154 1.79 -0.71 -1.48
CA ALA A 154 0.54 -1.42 -1.71
C ALA A 154 -0.32 -0.78 -2.82
N PRO A 155 -0.60 0.54 -2.83
CA PRO A 155 -1.40 1.14 -3.90
C PRO A 155 -0.75 0.96 -5.29
N GLY A 156 0.56 1.27 -5.42
CA GLY A 156 1.27 1.16 -6.70
C GLY A 156 1.37 -0.27 -7.21
N THR A 157 1.69 -1.22 -6.34
CA THR A 157 1.86 -2.62 -6.73
C THR A 157 0.52 -3.30 -7.04
N ALA A 158 -0.56 -2.93 -6.35
CA ALA A 158 -1.91 -3.42 -6.65
C ALA A 158 -2.35 -3.00 -8.06
N LEU A 159 -2.09 -1.73 -8.43
CA LEU A 159 -2.34 -1.19 -9.76
C LEU A 159 -1.51 -1.90 -10.82
N ALA A 160 -0.19 -2.04 -10.59
CA ALA A 160 0.72 -2.69 -11.54
C ALA A 160 0.35 -4.17 -11.81
N LEU A 161 -0.18 -4.87 -10.81
CA LEU A 161 -0.57 -6.28 -10.94
C LEU A 161 -2.05 -6.49 -11.30
N GLY A 162 -2.89 -5.44 -11.22
CA GLY A 162 -4.34 -5.56 -11.40
C GLY A 162 -5.01 -6.52 -10.42
N ARG A 163 -4.43 -6.73 -9.23
CA ARG A 163 -4.99 -7.63 -8.20
C ARG A 163 -4.82 -7.10 -6.79
N SER A 164 -5.67 -7.58 -5.88
CA SER A 164 -5.58 -7.28 -4.46
C SER A 164 -4.31 -7.84 -3.83
N ILE A 165 -3.70 -7.08 -2.92
CA ILE A 165 -2.44 -7.47 -2.25
C ILE A 165 -2.38 -6.96 -0.80
N GLN A 166 -1.47 -7.57 -0.04
CA GLN A 166 -1.00 -7.07 1.24
C GLN A 166 0.53 -6.96 1.23
N ILE A 167 1.03 -5.84 1.74
CA ILE A 167 2.45 -5.53 1.90
C ILE A 167 2.70 -5.14 3.35
N SER A 168 3.62 -5.81 4.02
CA SER A 168 3.89 -5.61 5.44
C SER A 168 5.32 -5.19 5.71
N GLY A 169 5.48 -4.07 6.41
CA GLY A 169 6.73 -3.63 7.00
C GLY A 169 7.86 -3.54 5.98
N ALA A 170 8.94 -4.28 6.22
CA ALA A 170 10.13 -4.31 5.36
C ALA A 170 9.89 -4.90 3.95
N GLU A 171 8.69 -5.42 3.64
CA GLU A 171 8.32 -5.76 2.26
C GLU A 171 8.19 -4.52 1.36
N HIS A 172 7.97 -3.33 1.96
CA HIS A 172 8.07 -2.08 1.22
C HIS A 172 9.49 -1.89 0.68
N TYR A 173 9.59 -1.39 -0.54
CA TYR A 173 10.89 -1.11 -1.15
C TYR A 173 11.60 0.04 -0.44
N LYS A 174 10.84 0.98 0.13
CA LYS A 174 11.38 2.15 0.78
C LYS A 174 11.52 1.97 2.29
N ARG A 175 12.72 2.22 2.82
CA ARG A 175 13.05 2.00 4.23
C ARG A 175 12.25 2.87 5.19
N SER A 176 11.95 4.11 4.79
CA SER A 176 11.11 5.01 5.60
C SER A 176 9.67 4.51 5.77
N VAL A 177 9.21 3.57 4.92
CA VAL A 177 7.85 3.00 4.95
C VAL A 177 7.79 1.70 5.76
N HIS A 178 8.92 1.13 6.19
CA HIS A 178 8.95 -0.09 7.00
C HIS A 178 8.12 -0.06 8.30
N PRO A 179 7.86 1.09 8.94
CA PRO A 179 6.95 1.13 10.09
C PRO A 179 5.46 0.90 9.77
N TRP A 180 5.11 0.70 8.48
CA TRP A 180 3.76 0.64 7.97
C TRP A 180 3.44 -0.71 7.33
N SER A 181 2.17 -1.08 7.33
CA SER A 181 1.65 -2.19 6.54
C SER A 181 0.35 -1.76 5.86
N CYS A 182 0.09 -2.35 4.70
CA CYS A 182 -0.93 -1.86 3.80
C CYS A 182 -1.66 -3.01 3.09
N THR A 183 -2.96 -2.85 2.88
CA THR A 183 -3.81 -3.74 2.08
C THR A 183 -4.45 -2.91 0.97
N ALA A 184 -4.20 -3.27 -0.28
CA ALA A 184 -4.69 -2.53 -1.44
C ALA A 184 -5.51 -3.42 -2.38
N VAL A 185 -6.61 -2.86 -2.90
CA VAL A 185 -7.53 -3.51 -3.84
C VAL A 185 -7.77 -2.59 -5.03
N PRO A 186 -7.46 -3.02 -6.26
CA PRO A 186 -7.70 -2.22 -7.46
C PRO A 186 -9.20 -2.10 -7.74
N PHE A 187 -9.60 -0.91 -8.19
CA PHE A 187 -10.96 -0.56 -8.55
C PHE A 187 -11.12 -0.59 -10.07
N HIS A 188 -12.08 -1.36 -10.58
CA HIS A 188 -12.33 -1.45 -12.02
C HIS A 188 -13.71 -0.91 -12.38
N ASP A 189 -13.82 -0.33 -13.56
CA ASP A 189 -15.08 0.02 -14.18
C ASP A 189 -15.86 -1.27 -14.50
N PRO A 190 -17.10 -1.43 -14.01
CA PRO A 190 -17.84 -2.68 -14.16
C PRO A 190 -18.24 -2.98 -15.62
N ASP A 191 -18.40 -1.95 -16.46
CA ASP A 191 -18.86 -2.09 -17.83
C ASP A 191 -17.71 -2.37 -18.81
N SER A 192 -16.62 -1.61 -18.70
CA SER A 192 -15.46 -1.68 -19.60
C SER A 192 -14.33 -2.57 -19.06
N GLY A 193 -14.32 -2.86 -17.76
CA GLY A 193 -13.21 -3.52 -17.08
C GLY A 193 -11.96 -2.65 -16.92
N ALA A 194 -12.03 -1.35 -17.27
CA ALA A 194 -10.90 -0.44 -17.16
C ALA A 194 -10.50 -0.23 -15.70
N LEU A 195 -9.20 -0.15 -15.42
CA LEU A 195 -8.70 0.21 -14.10
C LEU A 195 -9.01 1.70 -13.82
N LEU A 196 -9.77 1.97 -12.77
CA LEU A 196 -10.15 3.32 -12.34
C LEU A 196 -9.27 3.85 -11.21
N GLY A 197 -8.71 2.95 -10.40
CA GLY A 197 -7.89 3.34 -9.26
C GLY A 197 -7.68 2.21 -8.26
N VAL A 198 -7.48 2.58 -7.00
CA VAL A 198 -7.17 1.65 -5.92
C VAL A 198 -7.75 2.15 -4.61
N VAL A 199 -8.22 1.24 -3.76
CA VAL A 199 -8.52 1.50 -2.35
C VAL A 199 -7.45 0.82 -1.52
N ASP A 200 -6.84 1.56 -0.61
CA ASP A 200 -5.78 1.10 0.26
C ASP A 200 -6.13 1.36 1.74
N ILE A 201 -5.89 0.36 2.59
CA ILE A 201 -5.89 0.50 4.04
C ILE A 201 -4.46 0.50 4.52
N THR A 202 -4.03 1.60 5.15
CA THR A 202 -2.68 1.80 5.66
C THR A 202 -2.69 1.91 7.18
N GLY A 203 -1.74 1.26 7.85
CA GLY A 203 -1.65 1.27 9.31
C GLY A 203 -0.41 0.54 9.81
N THR A 204 -0.53 -0.13 10.96
CA THR A 204 0.49 -1.07 11.47
C THR A 204 0.06 -2.51 11.15
N GLU A 205 0.28 -3.48 12.05
CA GLU A 205 -0.07 -4.89 11.84
C GLU A 205 -1.56 -5.12 11.54
N SER A 206 -2.45 -4.28 12.10
CA SER A 206 -3.90 -4.36 11.86
C SER A 206 -4.30 -4.14 10.39
N ALA A 207 -3.52 -3.36 9.64
CA ALA A 207 -3.80 -3.09 8.23
C ALA A 207 -3.59 -4.31 7.33
N VAL A 208 -2.87 -5.33 7.80
CA VAL A 208 -2.67 -6.61 7.09
C VAL A 208 -3.26 -7.80 7.84
N ALA A 209 -4.20 -7.54 8.76
CA ALA A 209 -4.94 -8.61 9.42
C ALA A 209 -5.70 -9.48 8.39
N PRO A 210 -5.93 -10.78 8.66
CA PRO A 210 -6.52 -11.71 7.69
C PRO A 210 -7.86 -11.27 7.09
N HIS A 211 -8.68 -10.55 7.86
CA HIS A 211 -9.99 -10.09 7.41
C HIS A 211 -9.97 -8.71 6.74
N THR A 212 -8.86 -7.98 6.82
CA THR A 212 -8.76 -6.64 6.21
C THR A 212 -8.86 -6.73 4.70
N LEU A 213 -8.19 -7.69 4.06
CA LEU A 213 -8.28 -7.90 2.62
C LEU A 213 -9.71 -8.16 2.16
N SER A 214 -10.41 -9.11 2.78
CA SER A 214 -11.80 -9.42 2.42
C SER A 214 -12.75 -8.24 2.68
N LEU A 215 -12.52 -7.43 3.71
CA LEU A 215 -13.30 -6.22 3.99
C LEU A 215 -13.12 -5.17 2.89
N VAL A 216 -11.89 -4.93 2.45
CA VAL A 216 -11.61 -3.97 1.38
C VAL A 216 -12.15 -4.48 0.05
N GLU A 217 -11.98 -5.76 -0.28
CA GLU A 217 -12.56 -6.37 -1.48
C GLU A 217 -14.08 -6.29 -1.51
N ALA A 218 -14.74 -6.59 -0.39
CA ALA A 218 -16.20 -6.46 -0.27
C ALA A 218 -16.66 -5.00 -0.41
N THR A 219 -15.90 -4.04 0.14
CA THR A 219 -16.20 -2.62 -0.01
C THR A 219 -16.03 -2.16 -1.46
N VAL A 220 -14.95 -2.55 -2.13
CA VAL A 220 -14.69 -2.23 -3.54
C VAL A 220 -15.80 -2.82 -4.41
N ALA A 221 -16.17 -4.09 -4.22
CA ALA A 221 -17.30 -4.69 -4.94
C ALA A 221 -18.62 -3.95 -4.69
N ALA A 222 -18.91 -3.56 -3.45
CA ALA A 222 -20.13 -2.81 -3.12
C ALA A 222 -20.15 -1.41 -3.73
N ALA A 223 -18.99 -0.76 -3.83
CA ALA A 223 -18.82 0.54 -4.48
C ALA A 223 -18.93 0.40 -6.01
N GLN A 224 -18.29 -0.60 -6.62
CA GLN A 224 -18.37 -0.88 -8.06
C GLN A 224 -19.80 -1.13 -8.53
N ALA A 225 -20.63 -1.75 -7.70
CA ALA A 225 -22.05 -1.97 -8.00
C ALA A 225 -22.89 -0.67 -8.04
N GLN A 226 -22.31 0.49 -7.71
CA GLN A 226 -22.94 1.80 -7.77
C GLN A 226 -22.35 2.73 -8.85
N LEU A 227 -21.37 2.23 -9.63
CA LEU A 227 -20.90 2.90 -10.84
C LEU A 227 -21.78 2.61 -12.03
#